data_AF-A0A329LFA9-F1
#
_entry.id   AF-A0A329LFA9-F1
#
_cell.length_a   1.000
_cell.length_b   1.000
_cell.length_c   1.000
_cell.angle_alpha   90.00
_cell.angle_beta   90.00
_cell.angle_gamma   90.00
#
_symmetry.space_group_name_H-M   'P 1'
#
loop_
_entity.id
_entity.type
_entity.pdbx_description
1 polymer ?
#
loop_
_entity_poly.entity_id
_entity_poly.type
_entity_poly.pdbx_seq_one_letter_code
_entity_poly.pdbx_strand_id
1 'polypeptide(L)'
;QSSPSHSFGSGVHIPTHTTFHRLIAHRRHQRLIRQHGRPAILQSFTDAYDIVEQWNYWRPLEAIGFRLIELQPDEAQRGAGTASRNAAMYPEIVRLVTVLSDMAWRRRLLANDRAKRGKAMHDLFELVLDGDTPYRAADPIYEWRLRQLAAKDVEKPRRSVSELTRKKG
;
A
#
# COMPACT_ATOMS: atom_id res chain seq x y z
N GLN A 1 28.99 55.21 11.17
CA GLN A 1 28.03 54.51 10.31
C GLN A 1 28.65 53.18 9.93
N SER A 2 28.17 52.08 10.52
CA SER A 2 28.54 50.73 10.15
C SER A 2 27.32 49.85 10.39
N SER A 3 26.63 49.47 9.32
CA SER A 3 25.48 48.57 9.36
C SER A 3 25.96 47.14 9.64
N PRO A 4 25.29 46.37 10.52
CA PRO A 4 25.56 44.95 10.64
C PRO A 4 24.83 44.20 9.52
N SER A 5 25.62 43.47 8.74
CA SER A 5 25.18 42.48 7.77
C SER A 5 24.43 41.34 8.48
N HIS A 6 23.12 41.28 8.29
CA HIS A 6 22.31 40.12 8.63
C HIS A 6 22.68 38.95 7.70
N SER A 7 23.47 38.00 8.22
CA SER A 7 23.63 36.69 7.61
C SER A 7 22.34 35.89 7.81
N PHE A 8 21.53 35.79 6.75
CA PHE A 8 20.42 34.85 6.68
C PHE A 8 20.99 33.42 6.72
N GLY A 9 20.87 32.78 7.88
CA GLY A 9 21.25 31.39 8.10
C GLY A 9 20.38 30.44 7.28
N SER A 10 21.05 29.62 6.49
CA SER A 10 20.65 28.29 6.01
C SER A 10 19.15 28.07 5.81
N GLY A 11 18.69 28.34 4.59
CA GLY A 11 17.45 27.78 4.10
C GLY A 11 17.51 26.25 4.22
N VAL A 12 16.67 25.69 5.08
CA VAL A 12 16.36 24.27 5.07
C VAL A 12 15.86 23.97 3.66
N HIS A 13 16.67 23.26 2.88
CA HIS A 13 16.26 22.75 1.58
C HIS A 13 15.20 21.68 1.87
N ILE A 14 13.93 22.08 1.93
CA ILE A 14 12.83 21.14 2.10
C ILE A 14 12.87 20.22 0.87
N PRO A 15 13.04 18.91 1.02
CA PRO A 15 12.88 17.99 -0.09
C PRO A 15 11.40 17.99 -0.44
N THR A 16 11.04 18.77 -1.46
CA THR A 16 9.64 19.10 -1.79
C THR A 16 8.88 17.88 -2.31
N HIS A 17 9.58 16.96 -2.97
CA HIS A 17 8.98 15.82 -3.64
C HIS A 17 8.52 14.72 -2.66
N THR A 18 9.37 14.28 -1.72
CA THR A 18 9.02 13.27 -0.70
C THR A 18 7.91 13.75 0.22
N THR A 19 7.93 15.02 0.59
CA THR A 19 6.92 15.63 1.46
C THR A 19 5.56 15.72 0.75
N PHE A 20 5.55 16.07 -0.53
CA PHE A 20 4.33 16.15 -1.34
C PHE A 20 3.64 14.78 -1.49
N HIS A 21 4.38 13.73 -1.87
CA HIS A 21 3.82 12.39 -2.04
C HIS A 21 3.24 11.81 -0.74
N ARG A 22 3.92 12.02 0.39
CA ARG A 22 3.40 11.61 1.70
C ARG A 22 2.14 12.35 2.10
N LEU A 23 2.05 13.65 1.82
CA LEU A 23 0.85 14.44 2.12
C LEU A 23 -0.36 13.97 1.29
N ILE A 24 -0.16 13.71 -0.01
CA ILE A 24 -1.21 13.17 -0.88
C ILE A 24 -1.67 11.79 -0.40
N ALA A 25 -0.71 10.90 -0.11
CA ALA A 25 -0.99 9.58 0.44
C ALA A 25 -1.77 9.68 1.75
N HIS A 26 -1.36 10.56 2.66
CA HIS A 26 -2.06 10.77 3.92
C HIS A 26 -3.50 11.23 3.71
N ARG A 27 -3.73 12.23 2.85
CA ARG A 27 -5.09 12.70 2.51
C ARG A 27 -5.95 11.61 1.90
N ARG A 28 -5.37 10.74 1.06
CA ARG A 28 -6.05 9.58 0.47
C ARG A 28 -6.40 8.54 1.55
N HIS A 29 -5.47 8.20 2.42
CA HIS A 29 -5.71 7.29 3.55
C HIS A 29 -6.83 7.79 4.47
N GLN A 30 -6.83 9.08 4.84
CA GLN A 30 -7.90 9.67 5.64
C GLN A 30 -9.26 9.67 4.95
N ARG A 31 -9.30 9.74 3.61
CA ARG A 31 -10.56 9.60 2.85
C ARG A 31 -11.05 8.16 2.88
N LEU A 32 -10.17 7.20 2.68
CA LEU A 32 -10.51 5.78 2.74
C LEU A 32 -11.06 5.38 4.11
N ILE A 33 -10.43 5.84 5.21
CA ILE A 33 -10.94 5.60 6.57
C ILE A 33 -12.36 6.15 6.75
N ARG A 34 -12.63 7.36 6.25
CA ARG A 34 -13.95 7.98 6.32
C ARG A 34 -15.00 7.23 5.48
N GLN A 35 -14.61 6.67 4.34
CA GLN A 35 -15.52 5.98 3.42
C GLN A 35 -15.84 4.54 3.83
N HIS A 36 -14.85 3.81 4.34
CA HIS A 36 -14.96 2.37 4.57
C HIS A 36 -14.88 1.96 6.04
N GLY A 37 -14.57 2.91 6.94
CA GLY A 37 -14.35 2.65 8.35
C GLY A 37 -12.92 2.19 8.63
N ARG A 38 -12.43 2.53 9.83
CA ARG A 38 -11.06 2.24 10.26
C ARG A 38 -10.70 0.75 10.26
N PRO A 39 -11.56 -0.18 10.76
CA PRO A 39 -11.19 -1.60 10.79
C PRO A 39 -10.97 -2.22 9.41
N ALA A 40 -11.84 -1.91 8.44
CA ALA A 40 -11.71 -2.41 7.07
C ALA A 40 -10.42 -1.90 6.40
N ILE A 41 -10.12 -0.61 6.58
CA ILE A 41 -8.89 -0.01 6.04
C ILE A 41 -7.64 -0.56 6.71
N LEU A 42 -7.68 -0.85 8.02
CA LEU A 42 -6.53 -1.44 8.71
C LEU A 42 -6.15 -2.80 8.10
N GLN A 43 -7.12 -3.68 7.82
CA GLN A 43 -6.82 -4.96 7.18
C GLN A 43 -6.22 -4.77 5.79
N SER A 44 -6.81 -3.90 4.95
CA SER A 44 -6.25 -3.61 3.63
C SER A 44 -4.86 -2.97 3.70
N PHE A 45 -4.58 -2.21 4.76
CA PHE A 45 -3.27 -1.61 5.01
C PHE A 45 -2.22 -2.65 5.35
N THR A 46 -2.54 -3.59 6.24
CA THR A 46 -1.67 -4.73 6.55
C THR A 46 -1.37 -5.54 5.29
N ASP A 47 -2.41 -5.93 4.54
CA ASP A 47 -2.24 -6.67 3.28
C ASP A 47 -1.32 -5.90 2.30
N ALA A 48 -1.54 -4.60 2.15
CA ALA A 48 -0.76 -3.76 1.25
C ALA A 48 0.69 -3.56 1.71
N TYR A 49 0.93 -3.45 3.02
CA TYR A 49 2.28 -3.34 3.58
C TYR A 49 3.10 -4.58 3.22
N ASP A 50 2.58 -5.78 3.49
CA ASP A 50 3.28 -7.04 3.21
C ASP A 50 3.64 -7.18 1.73
N ILE A 51 2.71 -6.82 0.84
CA ILE A 51 2.89 -6.89 -0.61
C ILE A 51 3.98 -5.91 -1.07
N VAL A 52 3.91 -4.65 -0.64
CA VAL A 52 4.87 -3.61 -1.04
C VAL A 52 6.26 -3.88 -0.46
N GLU A 53 6.33 -4.41 0.76
CA GLU A 53 7.58 -4.83 1.37
C GLU A 53 8.25 -5.94 0.55
N GLN A 54 7.50 -6.96 0.13
CA GLN A 54 8.03 -8.03 -0.73
C GLN A 54 8.48 -7.53 -2.09
N TRP A 55 7.68 -6.67 -2.74
CA TRP A 55 8.10 -6.04 -4.01
C TRP A 55 9.42 -5.30 -3.85
N ASN A 56 9.51 -4.43 -2.83
CA ASN A 56 10.70 -3.63 -2.57
C ASN A 56 11.90 -4.46 -2.11
N TYR A 57 11.67 -5.64 -1.52
CA TYR A 57 12.72 -6.59 -1.16
C TYR A 57 13.32 -7.29 -2.39
N TRP A 58 12.48 -7.78 -3.32
CA TRP A 58 12.97 -8.46 -4.52
C TRP A 58 13.62 -7.51 -5.51
N ARG A 59 13.09 -6.30 -5.63
CA ARG A 59 13.71 -5.22 -6.40
C ARG A 59 13.40 -3.91 -5.70
N PRO A 60 14.41 -3.18 -5.21
CA PRO A 60 14.19 -1.86 -4.66
C PRO A 60 13.42 -0.99 -5.65
N LEU A 61 12.28 -0.47 -5.23
CA LEU A 61 11.48 0.41 -6.06
C LEU A 61 12.14 1.79 -6.04
N GLU A 62 12.48 2.31 -7.21
CA GLU A 62 13.29 3.54 -7.35
C GLU A 62 12.67 4.71 -6.58
N ALA A 63 11.35 4.87 -6.68
CA ALA A 63 10.60 5.90 -5.98
C ALA A 63 10.75 5.80 -4.45
N ILE A 64 10.79 4.58 -3.90
CA ILE A 64 11.01 4.34 -2.46
C ILE A 64 12.46 4.65 -2.11
N GLY A 65 13.41 4.23 -2.94
CA GLY A 65 14.84 4.52 -2.79
C GLY A 65 15.14 6.02 -2.69
N PHE A 66 14.63 6.82 -3.63
CA PHE A 66 14.80 8.27 -3.61
C PHE A 66 14.27 8.90 -2.32
N ARG A 67 13.04 8.53 -1.93
CA ARG A 67 12.45 9.04 -0.68
C ARG A 67 13.26 8.62 0.55
N LEU A 68 13.79 7.41 0.55
CA LEU A 68 14.54 6.89 1.69
C LEU A 68 15.89 7.59 1.86
N ILE A 69 16.58 7.90 0.76
CA ILE A 69 17.82 8.69 0.77
C ILE A 69 17.55 10.09 1.35
N GLU A 70 16.46 10.74 0.93
CA GLU A 70 16.08 12.05 1.46
C GLU A 70 15.68 12.01 2.95
N LEU A 71 14.97 10.96 3.39
CA LEU A 71 14.49 10.83 4.76
C LEU A 71 15.56 10.37 5.75
N GLN A 72 16.57 9.64 5.28
CA GLN A 72 17.64 9.11 6.09
C GLN A 72 18.91 9.03 5.26
N PRO A 73 19.77 10.06 5.28
CA PRO A 73 21.02 10.07 4.54
C PRO A 73 22.03 8.99 4.97
N ASP A 74 21.98 8.54 6.23
CA ASP A 74 22.84 7.47 6.73
C ASP A 74 22.27 6.09 6.34
N GLU A 75 22.99 5.38 5.48
CA GLU A 75 22.57 4.07 4.98
C GLU A 75 22.45 3.00 6.08
N ALA A 76 23.30 3.07 7.11
CA ALA A 76 23.27 2.12 8.23
C ALA A 76 21.94 2.19 9.01
N GLN A 77 21.20 3.30 8.88
CA GLN A 77 19.93 3.55 9.57
C GLN A 77 18.69 3.30 8.69
N ARG A 78 18.85 2.72 7.49
CA ARG A 78 17.76 2.46 6.53
C ARG A 78 17.13 1.06 6.62
N GLY A 79 17.46 0.32 7.68
CA GLY A 79 17.04 -1.07 7.88
C GLY A 79 15.52 -1.28 7.83
N ALA A 80 15.12 -2.55 7.66
CA ALA A 80 13.72 -2.96 7.75
C ALA A 80 13.09 -2.53 9.09
N GLY A 81 11.81 -2.14 9.08
CA GLY A 81 11.09 -1.70 10.28
C GLY A 81 11.42 -0.28 10.78
N THR A 82 12.38 0.42 10.20
CA THR A 82 12.69 1.81 10.58
C THR A 82 11.60 2.79 10.16
N ALA A 83 11.41 3.86 10.95
CA ALA A 83 10.41 4.88 10.66
C ALA A 83 10.62 5.54 9.29
N SER A 84 11.89 5.80 8.90
CA SER A 84 12.23 6.39 7.61
C SER A 84 11.88 5.47 6.45
N ARG A 85 12.14 4.16 6.56
CA ARG A 85 11.74 3.18 5.55
C ARG A 85 10.22 3.08 5.42
N ASN A 86 9.51 2.98 6.54
CA ASN A 86 8.05 2.93 6.54
C ASN A 86 7.44 4.21 5.92
N ALA A 87 8.03 5.37 6.23
CA ALA A 87 7.60 6.64 5.64
C ALA A 87 7.89 6.74 4.13
N ALA A 88 8.99 6.13 3.65
CA ALA A 88 9.34 6.08 2.23
C ALA A 88 8.39 5.17 1.44
N MET A 89 7.98 4.04 2.01
CA MET A 89 7.05 3.07 1.39
C MET A 89 5.58 3.52 1.45
N TYR A 90 5.26 4.44 2.35
CA TYR A 90 3.88 4.84 2.65
C TYR A 90 3.03 5.22 1.42
N PRO A 91 3.54 5.97 0.43
CA PRO A 91 2.76 6.31 -0.77
C PRO A 91 2.32 5.08 -1.58
N GLU A 92 3.20 4.12 -1.82
CA GLU A 92 2.93 2.87 -2.54
C GLU A 92 1.90 2.03 -1.78
N ILE A 93 2.07 1.91 -0.46
CA ILE A 93 1.13 1.21 0.42
C ILE A 93 -0.26 1.82 0.25
N VAL A 94 -0.41 3.15 0.36
CA VAL A 94 -1.73 3.79 0.23
C VAL A 94 -2.33 3.64 -1.18
N ARG A 95 -1.50 3.65 -2.24
CA ARG A 95 -1.99 3.34 -3.60
C ARG A 95 -2.58 1.95 -3.66
N LEU A 96 -1.90 0.95 -3.10
CA LEU A 96 -2.39 -0.42 -3.07
C LEU A 96 -3.61 -0.59 -2.15
N VAL A 97 -3.66 0.07 -0.99
CA VAL A 97 -4.85 0.07 -0.11
C VAL A 97 -6.09 0.55 -0.86
N THR A 98 -5.95 1.54 -1.74
CA THR A 98 -7.07 2.05 -2.56
C THR A 98 -7.64 0.93 -3.45
N VAL A 99 -6.76 0.09 -4.01
CA VAL A 99 -7.17 -1.06 -4.83
C VAL A 99 -7.78 -2.16 -3.98
N LEU A 100 -7.15 -2.51 -2.86
CA LEU A 100 -7.58 -3.63 -2.01
C LEU A 100 -8.86 -3.33 -1.21
N SER A 101 -9.19 -2.06 -0.99
CA SER A 101 -10.44 -1.64 -0.34
C SER A 101 -11.62 -1.46 -1.32
N ASP A 102 -11.34 -1.35 -2.62
CA ASP A 102 -12.36 -1.20 -3.66
C ASP A 102 -12.98 -2.55 -4.05
N MET A 103 -14.30 -2.66 -3.95
CA MET A 103 -15.03 -3.91 -4.24
C MET A 103 -14.98 -4.34 -5.69
N ALA A 104 -14.97 -3.40 -6.64
CA ALA A 104 -14.86 -3.72 -8.06
C ALA A 104 -13.46 -4.25 -8.38
N TRP A 105 -12.41 -3.65 -7.81
CA TRP A 105 -11.05 -4.16 -7.92
C TRP A 105 -10.90 -5.54 -7.30
N ARG A 106 -11.35 -5.73 -6.06
CA ARG A 106 -11.32 -7.05 -5.39
C ARG A 106 -12.04 -8.10 -6.21
N ARG A 107 -13.21 -7.78 -6.79
CA ARG A 107 -13.96 -8.72 -7.63
C ARG A 107 -13.16 -9.16 -8.86
N ARG A 108 -12.44 -8.24 -9.51
CA ARG A 108 -11.59 -8.56 -10.67
C ARG A 108 -10.37 -9.40 -10.28
N LEU A 109 -9.69 -9.06 -9.17
CA LEU A 109 -8.52 -9.81 -8.68
C LEU A 109 -8.90 -11.22 -8.18
N LEU A 110 -10.09 -11.36 -7.59
CA LEU A 110 -10.62 -12.64 -7.09
C LEU A 110 -11.36 -13.44 -8.17
N ALA A 111 -11.46 -12.95 -9.40
CA ALA A 111 -12.14 -13.65 -10.48
C ALA A 111 -11.52 -15.03 -10.75
N ASN A 112 -12.36 -16.03 -11.03
CA ASN A 112 -11.92 -17.35 -11.49
C ASN A 112 -11.38 -17.28 -12.92
N ASP A 113 -12.00 -16.46 -13.76
CA ASP A 113 -11.56 -16.15 -15.12
C ASP A 113 -10.11 -15.64 -15.13
N ARG A 114 -9.23 -16.39 -15.81
CA ARG A 114 -7.79 -16.10 -15.87
C ARG A 114 -7.49 -14.82 -16.63
N ALA A 115 -8.20 -14.54 -17.72
CA ALA A 115 -7.95 -13.36 -18.56
C ALA A 115 -8.36 -12.08 -17.82
N LYS A 116 -9.54 -12.07 -17.19
CA LYS A 116 -10.00 -10.94 -16.37
C LYS A 116 -9.05 -10.66 -15.20
N ARG A 117 -8.60 -11.72 -14.52
CA ARG A 117 -7.62 -11.60 -13.44
C ARG A 117 -6.27 -11.11 -13.94
N GLY A 118 -5.78 -11.65 -15.06
CA GLY A 118 -4.52 -11.23 -15.69
C GLY A 118 -4.53 -9.74 -16.02
N LYS A 119 -5.61 -9.25 -16.64
CA LYS A 119 -5.80 -7.81 -16.90
C LYS A 119 -5.80 -6.99 -15.60
N ALA A 120 -6.52 -7.46 -14.58
CA ALA A 120 -6.57 -6.75 -13.30
C ALA A 120 -5.22 -6.67 -12.59
N MET A 121 -4.39 -7.72 -12.68
CA MET A 121 -3.02 -7.67 -12.16
C MET A 121 -2.15 -6.69 -12.94
N HIS A 122 -2.24 -6.70 -14.28
CA HIS A 122 -1.51 -5.74 -15.11
C HIS A 122 -1.92 -4.29 -14.80
N ASP A 123 -3.23 -3.99 -14.79
CA ASP A 123 -3.74 -2.66 -14.42
C ASP A 123 -3.25 -2.23 -13.00
N LEU A 124 -3.10 -3.19 -12.07
CA LEU A 124 -2.61 -2.94 -10.72
C LEU A 124 -1.11 -2.60 -10.70
N PHE A 125 -0.28 -3.30 -11.49
CA PHE A 125 1.15 -3.00 -11.56
C PHE A 125 1.41 -1.64 -12.21
N GLU A 126 0.70 -1.31 -13.30
CA GLU A 126 0.75 0.04 -13.88
C GLU A 126 0.40 1.11 -12.82
N LEU A 127 -0.65 0.90 -12.03
CA LEU A 127 -1.11 1.88 -11.05
C LEU A 127 -0.15 2.08 -9.87
N VAL A 128 0.50 1.01 -9.39
CA VAL A 128 1.26 1.05 -8.13
C VAL A 128 2.76 1.16 -8.36
N LEU A 129 3.25 0.48 -9.40
CA LEU A 129 4.66 0.33 -9.74
C LEU A 129 5.07 1.11 -11.01
N ASP A 130 4.15 1.81 -11.66
CA ASP A 130 4.42 2.62 -12.86
C ASP A 130 5.06 1.78 -13.99
N GLY A 131 4.56 0.55 -14.15
CA GLY A 131 5.04 -0.41 -15.15
C GLY A 131 6.32 -1.15 -14.76
N ASP A 132 7.08 -0.67 -13.77
CA ASP A 132 8.32 -1.32 -13.33
C ASP A 132 8.05 -2.55 -12.44
N THR A 133 7.76 -3.66 -13.10
CA THR A 133 7.28 -4.89 -12.46
C THR A 133 8.46 -5.80 -12.08
N PRO A 134 8.76 -6.02 -10.79
CA PRO A 134 9.83 -6.94 -10.39
C PRO A 134 9.58 -8.38 -10.83
N TYR A 135 10.65 -9.16 -10.95
CA TYR A 135 10.55 -10.61 -11.02
C TYR A 135 9.72 -11.10 -9.83
N ARG A 136 8.69 -11.92 -10.11
CA ARG A 136 7.70 -12.42 -9.13
C ARG A 136 6.72 -11.40 -8.55
N ALA A 137 6.57 -10.21 -9.11
CA ALA A 137 5.59 -9.22 -8.65
C ALA A 137 4.15 -9.76 -8.43
N ALA A 138 3.75 -10.80 -9.17
CA ALA A 138 2.45 -11.44 -9.02
C ALA A 138 2.31 -12.33 -7.77
N ASP A 139 3.40 -12.90 -7.27
CA ASP A 139 3.39 -13.88 -6.17
C ASP A 139 2.72 -13.34 -4.90
N PRO A 140 3.05 -12.14 -4.35
CA PRO A 140 2.39 -11.61 -3.15
C PRO A 140 0.91 -11.32 -3.37
N ILE A 141 0.52 -10.98 -4.60
CA ILE A 141 -0.89 -10.79 -4.98
C ILE A 141 -1.62 -12.13 -5.05
N TYR A 142 -0.95 -13.19 -5.54
CA TYR A 142 -1.50 -14.55 -5.55
C TYR A 142 -1.67 -15.08 -4.12
N GLU A 143 -0.67 -14.93 -3.26
CA GLU A 143 -0.77 -15.34 -1.85
C GLU A 143 -1.87 -14.59 -1.11
N TRP A 144 -1.97 -13.27 -1.32
CA TRP A 144 -3.11 -12.50 -0.86
C TRP A 144 -4.43 -13.08 -1.37
N ARG A 145 -4.55 -13.35 -2.69
CA ARG A 145 -5.75 -13.91 -3.30
C ARG A 145 -6.16 -15.23 -2.65
N LEU A 146 -5.22 -16.14 -2.43
CA LEU A 146 -5.48 -17.44 -1.80
C LEU A 146 -6.03 -17.27 -0.38
N ARG A 147 -5.44 -16.37 0.42
CA ARG A 147 -5.94 -16.03 1.76
C ARG A 147 -7.38 -15.48 1.72
N GLN A 148 -7.67 -14.60 0.76
CA GLN A 148 -9.03 -14.04 0.59
C GLN A 148 -10.07 -15.08 0.19
N LEU A 149 -9.69 -16.06 -0.65
CA LEU A 149 -10.59 -17.15 -1.04
C LEU A 149 -10.83 -18.10 0.12
N ALA A 150 -9.79 -18.49 0.85
CA ALA A 150 -9.91 -19.32 2.04
C ALA A 150 -10.82 -18.68 3.10
N ALA A 151 -10.69 -17.36 3.34
CA ALA A 151 -11.55 -16.64 4.27
C ALA A 151 -13.04 -16.67 3.86
N LYS A 152 -13.34 -16.58 2.55
CA LYS A 152 -14.72 -16.70 2.04
C LYS A 152 -15.29 -18.10 2.24
N ASP A 153 -14.47 -19.13 2.05
CA ASP A 153 -14.89 -20.51 2.22
C ASP A 153 -15.14 -20.87 3.68
N VAL A 154 -14.48 -20.21 4.63
CA VAL A 154 -14.75 -20.36 6.08
C VAL A 154 -16.02 -19.64 6.53
N GLU A 155 -16.41 -18.54 5.87
CA GLU A 155 -17.62 -17.79 6.21
C GLU A 155 -18.91 -18.45 5.68
N LYS A 156 -18.81 -19.19 4.57
CA LYS A 156 -19.95 -19.88 3.92
C LYS A 156 -20.62 -20.94 4.82
N PRO A 157 -19.88 -21.80 5.56
CA PRO A 157 -20.44 -22.74 6.54
C PRO A 157 -21.09 -22.06 7.75
N ARG A 158 -20.59 -20.90 8.18
CA ARG A 158 -21.12 -20.22 9.38
C ARG A 158 -22.50 -19.59 9.15
N ARG A 159 -22.75 -19.09 7.93
CA ARG A 159 -24.07 -18.55 7.55
C ARG A 159 -25.12 -19.63 7.34
N SER A 160 -24.76 -20.78 6.77
CA SER A 160 -25.71 -21.88 6.57
C SER A 160 -26.21 -22.49 7.89
N VAL A 161 -25.35 -22.57 8.91
CA VAL A 161 -25.75 -23.07 10.26
C VAL A 161 -26.66 -22.08 10.98
N SER A 162 -26.43 -20.77 10.84
CA SER A 162 -27.24 -19.73 11.49
C SER A 162 -28.58 -19.46 10.79
N GLU A 163 -28.68 -19.71 9.48
CA GLU A 163 -29.97 -19.72 8.77
C GLU A 163 -30.81 -20.99 9.10
N LEU A 164 -30.16 -22.13 9.35
CA LEU A 164 -30.86 -23.36 9.72
C LEU A 164 -31.48 -23.29 11.13
N THR A 165 -30.83 -22.58 12.06
CA THR A 165 -31.35 -22.40 13.43
C THR A 165 -32.47 -21.37 13.51
N ARG A 166 -32.51 -20.38 12.61
CA ARG A 166 -33.58 -19.36 12.57
C ARG A 166 -34.89 -19.84 11.95
N LYS A 167 -34.87 -20.88 11.11
CA LYS A 167 -36.08 -21.51 10.53
C LYS A 167 -36.77 -22.53 11.44
N LYS A 168 -36.20 -22.82 12.62
CA LYS A 168 -36.74 -23.78 13.59
C LYS A 168 -37.31 -23.12 14.87
N GLY A 169 -37.43 -21.80 14.89
CA GLY A 169 -38.03 -21.02 15.98
C GLY A 169 -39.40 -20.50 15.61
#